data_AF-A0A7J0ED21-F1
#
_entry.id   AF-A0A7J0ED21-F1
#
_cell.length_a   1.000
_cell.length_b   1.000
_cell.length_c   1.000
_cell.angle_alpha   90.00
_cell.angle_beta   90.00
_cell.angle_gamma   90.00
#
_symmetry.space_group_name_H-M   'P 1'
#
loop_
_entity.id
_entity.type
_entity.pdbx_description
1 polymer ?
#
loop_
_entity_poly.entity_id
_entity_poly.type
_entity_poly.pdbx_seq_one_letter_code
_entity_poly.pdbx_strand_id
1 'polypeptide(L)'
;MLGDAMGRSVWAPDLEDWGLMGWDHDYFERANLDIFTGRGPCIGGPLCRLNLTSDGSGAHHGWFCDYVEVTSTGPHTECSQTLFYVNQWLADDVPPYKLSAVIDGCSGKGGPTRHRHTGPLVVGKPVGSVSD
;
A
#
# COMPACT_ATOMS: atom_id res chain seq x y z
N MET A 1 5.34 5.28 0.96
CA MET A 1 4.86 6.38 0.06
C MET A 1 3.58 5.95 -0.63
N LEU A 2 2.62 6.86 -0.74
CA LEU A 2 1.43 6.71 -1.58
C LEU A 2 1.34 7.87 -2.56
N GLY A 3 0.93 7.62 -3.80
CA GLY A 3 0.90 8.62 -4.86
C GLY A 3 -0.37 8.59 -5.71
N ASP A 4 -0.77 9.76 -6.19
CA ASP A 4 -1.87 9.92 -7.14
C ASP A 4 -1.40 10.02 -8.61
N ALA A 5 -2.36 10.08 -9.54
CA ALA A 5 -2.08 10.18 -10.97
C ALA A 5 -1.52 11.55 -11.39
N MET A 6 -1.65 12.58 -10.54
CA MET A 6 -1.13 13.93 -10.78
C MET A 6 0.31 14.11 -10.30
N GLY A 7 0.90 13.07 -9.67
CA GLY A 7 2.26 13.15 -9.13
C GLY A 7 2.34 13.70 -7.71
N ARG A 8 1.21 13.92 -7.04
CA ARG A 8 1.19 14.27 -5.61
C ARG A 8 1.32 13.01 -4.78
N SER A 9 1.88 13.14 -3.58
CA SER A 9 2.16 11.99 -2.73
C SER A 9 2.09 12.29 -1.24
N VAL A 10 1.82 11.24 -0.47
CA VAL A 10 1.96 11.19 0.98
C VAL A 10 3.14 10.29 1.33
N TRP A 11 3.95 10.76 2.27
CA TRP A 11 5.12 10.07 2.77
C TRP A 11 4.93 9.76 4.25
N ALA A 12 4.98 8.48 4.59
CA ALA A 12 5.04 7.96 5.95
C ALA A 12 6.38 7.21 6.04
N PRO A 13 7.44 7.84 6.59
CA PRO A 13 8.76 7.24 6.69
C PRO A 13 8.80 6.08 7.68
N ASP A 14 8.03 6.22 8.76
CA ASP A 14 7.84 5.22 9.80
C ASP A 14 6.34 4.95 9.92
N LEU A 15 5.95 3.68 9.77
CA LEU A 15 4.55 3.27 9.85
C LEU A 15 4.11 3.11 11.30
N GLU A 16 5.01 2.82 12.24
CA GLU A 16 4.66 2.65 13.66
C GLU A 16 4.15 3.97 14.27
N ASP A 17 4.73 5.10 13.85
CA ASP A 17 4.26 6.45 14.18
C ASP A 17 2.79 6.70 13.78
N TRP A 18 2.29 5.93 12.81
CA TRP A 18 0.94 6.03 12.26
C TRP A 18 0.05 4.88 12.75
N GLY A 19 0.58 4.00 13.59
CA GLY A 19 -0.08 2.83 14.11
C GLY A 19 -1.37 3.14 14.87
N LEU A 20 -2.41 2.36 14.60
CA LEU A 20 -3.67 2.38 15.36
C LEU A 20 -3.87 1.14 16.24
N MET A 21 -2.87 0.27 16.30
CA MET A 21 -2.93 -0.93 17.13
C MET A 21 -2.64 -0.58 18.59
N GLY A 22 -2.79 -1.56 19.49
CA GLY A 22 -2.48 -1.37 20.90
C GLY A 22 -1.02 -0.95 21.14
N TRP A 23 -0.78 -0.28 22.25
CA TRP A 23 0.55 0.13 22.74
C TRP A 23 1.55 -1.02 22.97
N ASP A 24 1.05 -2.25 23.09
CA ASP A 24 1.82 -3.49 23.23
C ASP A 24 1.81 -4.36 21.96
N HIS A 25 1.28 -3.84 20.85
CA HIS A 25 1.20 -4.55 19.59
C HIS A 25 2.55 -4.57 18.88
N ASP A 26 2.94 -5.76 18.44
CA ASP A 26 4.13 -6.00 17.63
C ASP A 26 3.74 -5.98 16.14
N TYR A 27 4.18 -4.93 15.44
CA TYR A 27 3.83 -4.70 14.04
C TYR A 27 4.61 -5.63 13.10
N PHE A 28 4.09 -5.85 11.89
CA PHE A 28 4.74 -6.60 10.82
C PHE A 28 4.92 -8.10 11.09
N GLU A 29 4.23 -8.61 12.09
CA GLU A 29 4.27 -10.02 12.47
C GLU A 29 3.45 -10.91 11.52
N ARG A 30 3.89 -12.16 11.39
CA ARG A 30 3.27 -13.13 10.48
C ARG A 30 1.78 -13.32 10.82
N ALA A 31 0.95 -13.31 9.78
CA ALA A 31 -0.50 -13.52 9.86
C ALA A 31 -1.27 -12.43 10.63
N ASN A 32 -0.65 -11.29 10.91
CA ASN A 32 -1.32 -10.11 11.44
C ASN A 32 -1.73 -9.15 10.32
N LEU A 33 -2.81 -8.39 10.57
CA LEU A 33 -3.22 -7.25 9.77
C LEU A 33 -3.00 -6.00 10.60
N ASP A 34 -2.07 -5.16 10.16
CA ASP A 34 -1.76 -3.91 10.83
C ASP A 34 -2.50 -2.73 10.19
N ILE A 35 -3.03 -1.85 11.04
CA ILE A 35 -3.81 -0.70 10.61
C ILE A 35 -3.07 0.58 10.99
N PHE A 36 -2.88 1.43 9.99
CA PHE A 36 -2.21 2.71 10.12
C PHE A 36 -3.14 3.85 9.70
N THR A 37 -3.05 4.99 10.38
CA THR A 37 -3.75 6.23 10.00
C THR A 37 -2.83 7.42 10.13
N GLY A 38 -2.99 8.39 9.23
CA GLY A 38 -2.24 9.63 9.32
C GLY A 38 -2.82 10.70 8.44
N ARG A 39 -2.26 11.90 8.58
CA ARG A 39 -2.61 13.07 7.78
C ARG A 39 -1.46 13.40 6.86
N GLY A 40 -1.79 13.79 5.64
CA GLY A 40 -0.82 14.25 4.67
C GLY A 40 -1.34 15.43 3.86
N PRO A 41 -0.54 15.92 2.89
CA PRO A 41 -0.98 16.94 1.95
C PRO A 41 -2.24 16.53 1.18
N CYS A 42 -2.95 17.52 0.62
CA CYS A 42 -4.09 17.25 -0.23
C CYS A 42 -3.65 16.50 -1.50
N ILE A 43 -4.08 15.25 -1.61
CA ILE A 43 -3.86 14.37 -2.77
C ILE A 43 -5.21 13.98 -3.39
N GLY A 44 -5.21 13.63 -4.67
CA GLY A 44 -6.41 13.20 -5.38
C GLY A 44 -6.61 11.70 -5.27
N GLY A 45 -7.88 11.27 -5.17
CA GLY A 45 -8.26 9.88 -5.24
C GLY A 45 -8.62 9.41 -6.67
N PRO A 46 -8.52 8.11 -6.97
CA PRO A 46 -7.87 7.07 -6.17
C PRO A 46 -6.33 7.19 -6.22
N LEU A 47 -5.65 6.70 -5.18
CA LEU A 47 -4.19 6.59 -5.19
C LEU A 47 -3.81 5.43 -6.09
N CYS A 48 -2.79 5.59 -6.91
CA CYS A 48 -2.41 4.60 -7.92
C CYS A 48 -0.94 4.21 -7.84
N ARG A 49 -0.15 4.85 -6.96
CA ARG A 49 1.22 4.47 -6.68
C ARG A 49 1.41 4.08 -5.23
N LEU A 50 2.15 3.01 -5.01
CA LEU A 50 2.64 2.57 -3.73
C LEU A 50 4.16 2.36 -3.84
N ASN A 51 4.90 2.90 -2.88
CA ASN A 51 6.25 2.43 -2.57
C ASN A 51 6.27 2.03 -1.09
N LEU A 52 6.36 0.73 -0.86
CA LEU A 52 6.45 0.10 0.45
C LEU A 52 7.90 -0.35 0.65
N THR A 53 8.54 0.10 1.72
CA THR A 53 9.96 -0.20 1.99
C THR A 53 10.12 -0.57 3.46
N SER A 54 10.84 -1.65 3.70
CA SER A 54 11.39 -2.01 5.01
C SER A 54 12.81 -1.47 5.12
N ASP A 55 13.25 -1.13 6.32
CA ASP A 55 14.64 -0.75 6.59
C ASP A 55 15.57 -1.96 6.76
N GLY A 56 15.00 -3.17 6.84
CA GLY A 56 15.73 -4.42 7.02
C GLY A 56 16.42 -4.55 8.38
N SER A 57 15.96 -3.81 9.39
CA SER A 57 16.54 -3.86 10.73
C SER A 57 15.99 -5.02 11.56
N GLY A 58 16.75 -5.46 12.57
CA GLY A 58 16.35 -6.56 13.45
C GLY A 58 16.80 -7.95 12.97
N ALA A 59 16.52 -8.96 13.78
CA ALA A 59 16.72 -10.36 13.39
C ALA A 59 15.42 -10.88 12.76
N HIS A 60 15.52 -11.65 11.66
CA HIS A 60 14.35 -12.17 10.95
C HIS A 60 13.42 -11.06 10.43
N HIS A 61 13.97 -9.98 9.91
CA HIS A 61 13.27 -8.80 9.36
C HIS A 61 12.46 -9.07 8.09
N GLY A 62 12.43 -10.31 7.61
CA GLY A 62 11.72 -10.67 6.39
C GLY A 62 10.21 -10.59 6.58
N TRP A 63 9.59 -9.64 5.89
CA TRP A 63 8.14 -9.43 5.93
C TRP A 63 7.50 -9.74 4.56
N PHE A 64 6.60 -10.71 4.51
CA PHE A 64 5.79 -10.96 3.32
C PHE A 64 4.52 -10.13 3.37
N CYS A 65 4.41 -9.16 2.45
CA CYS A 65 3.21 -8.35 2.33
C CYS A 65 2.32 -8.89 1.20
N ASP A 66 1.13 -9.38 1.54
CA ASP A 66 0.11 -9.81 0.56
C ASP A 66 -0.47 -8.59 -0.17
N TYR A 67 -1.05 -7.66 0.58
CA TYR A 67 -1.71 -6.48 0.03
C TYR A 67 -1.63 -5.29 0.98
N VAL A 68 -1.83 -4.10 0.41
CA VAL A 68 -2.07 -2.87 1.14
C VAL A 68 -3.38 -2.27 0.66
N GLU A 69 -4.33 -2.12 1.57
CA GLU A 69 -5.58 -1.41 1.32
C GLU A 69 -5.49 0.01 1.84
N VAL A 70 -5.80 0.98 0.98
CA VAL A 70 -5.68 2.40 1.28
C VAL A 70 -7.01 3.08 1.08
N THR A 71 -7.50 3.71 2.13
CA THR A 71 -8.65 4.61 2.07
C THR A 71 -8.17 6.05 2.26
N SER A 72 -8.44 6.90 1.28
CA SER A 72 -8.14 8.34 1.33
C SER A 72 -9.43 9.14 1.36
N THR A 73 -9.50 10.12 2.24
CA THR A 73 -10.65 11.03 2.40
C THR A 73 -10.16 12.43 2.77
N GLY A 74 -10.98 13.44 2.51
CA GLY A 74 -10.65 14.82 2.85
C GLY A 74 -11.89 15.71 2.90
N PRO A 75 -11.79 16.93 3.46
CA PRO A 75 -12.88 17.88 3.47
C PRO A 75 -13.40 18.12 2.05
N HIS A 76 -14.71 17.98 1.86
CA HIS A 76 -15.38 18.17 0.56
C HIS A 76 -14.82 17.32 -0.60
N THR A 77 -14.11 16.23 -0.28
CA THR A 77 -13.55 15.30 -1.27
C THR A 77 -14.21 13.94 -1.07
N GLU A 78 -14.58 13.28 -2.18
CA GLU A 78 -15.11 11.92 -2.12
C GLU A 78 -14.08 10.95 -1.54
N CYS A 79 -14.54 10.00 -0.75
CA CYS A 79 -13.72 8.90 -0.28
C CYS A 79 -13.28 8.04 -1.48
N SER A 80 -12.01 7.67 -1.51
CA SER A 80 -11.46 6.77 -2.53
C SER A 80 -10.70 5.64 -1.86
N GLN A 81 -10.89 4.43 -2.35
CA GLN A 81 -10.24 3.23 -1.84
C GLN A 81 -9.39 2.61 -2.95
N THR A 82 -8.20 2.13 -2.60
CA THR A 82 -7.32 1.39 -3.51
C THR A 82 -6.76 0.16 -2.80
N LEU A 83 -6.82 -0.98 -3.48
CA LEU A 83 -6.20 -2.23 -3.06
C LEU A 83 -4.97 -2.49 -3.94
N PHE A 84 -3.80 -2.48 -3.32
CA PHE A 84 -2.53 -2.84 -3.95
C PHE A 84 -2.18 -4.28 -3.57
N TYR A 85 -2.15 -5.19 -4.55
CA TYR A 85 -1.59 -6.53 -4.32
C TYR A 85 -0.06 -6.46 -4.45
N VAL A 86 0.64 -6.65 -3.34
CA VAL A 86 2.09 -6.58 -3.24
C VAL A 86 2.72 -7.94 -3.52
N ASN A 87 2.26 -8.98 -2.82
CA ASN A 87 2.71 -10.37 -2.94
C ASN A 87 4.23 -10.53 -3.01
N GLN A 88 4.96 -9.83 -2.15
CA GLN A 88 6.42 -9.78 -2.19
C GLN A 88 6.99 -9.88 -0.77
N TRP A 89 8.07 -10.65 -0.63
CA TRP A 89 8.96 -10.52 0.52
C TRP A 89 9.70 -9.18 0.45
N LEU A 90 9.65 -8.44 1.55
CA LEU A 90 10.52 -7.29 1.85
C LEU A 90 11.63 -7.79 2.77
N ALA A 91 12.62 -8.42 2.16
CA ALA A 91 13.69 -9.14 2.85
C ALA A 91 14.95 -9.14 1.99
N ASP A 92 16.12 -9.22 2.61
CA ASP A 92 17.42 -9.35 1.92
C ASP A 92 17.97 -10.79 1.97
N ASP A 93 17.34 -11.68 2.74
CA ASP A 93 17.70 -13.08 2.95
C ASP A 93 16.75 -14.08 2.24
N VAL A 94 15.63 -13.59 1.71
CA VAL A 94 14.64 -14.37 0.93
C VAL A 94 14.40 -13.71 -0.44
N PRO A 95 14.30 -14.48 -1.55
CA PRO A 95 13.91 -13.93 -2.85
C PRO A 95 12.61 -13.10 -2.76
N PRO A 96 12.56 -11.91 -3.38
CA PRO A 96 13.46 -11.40 -4.42
C PRO A 96 14.71 -10.65 -3.90
N TYR A 97 15.05 -10.76 -2.62
CA TYR A 97 16.19 -10.05 -1.99
C TYR A 97 16.07 -8.53 -2.14
N LYS A 98 14.86 -8.02 -1.95
CA LYS A 98 14.52 -6.60 -2.02
C LYS A 98 13.79 -6.20 -0.76
N LEU A 99 14.21 -5.09 -0.17
CA LEU A 99 13.51 -4.46 0.95
C LEU A 99 12.39 -3.50 0.49
N SER A 100 12.19 -3.33 -0.82
CA SER A 100 11.20 -2.42 -1.38
C SER A 100 10.29 -3.08 -2.42
N ALA A 101 9.01 -2.74 -2.40
CA ALA A 101 8.03 -3.01 -3.45
C ALA A 101 7.47 -1.68 -3.98
N VAL A 102 7.65 -1.45 -5.29
CA VAL A 102 7.12 -0.27 -5.98
C VAL A 102 6.06 -0.73 -6.98
N ILE A 103 4.85 -0.20 -6.82
CA ILE A 103 3.70 -0.49 -7.66
C ILE A 103 3.20 0.81 -8.26
N ASP A 104 3.14 0.87 -9.58
CA ASP A 104 2.59 2.00 -10.33
C ASP A 104 1.44 1.52 -11.22
N GLY A 105 0.21 1.84 -10.78
CA GLY A 105 -1.02 1.65 -11.53
C GLY A 105 -1.57 2.94 -12.12
N CYS A 106 -0.79 4.03 -12.15
CA CYS A 106 -1.22 5.31 -12.68
C CYS A 106 -1.18 5.26 -14.22
N SER A 107 -2.29 4.86 -14.86
CA SER A 107 -2.36 4.81 -16.32
C SER A 107 -2.37 6.22 -16.93
N GLY A 108 -1.36 6.51 -17.75
CA GLY A 108 -1.27 7.75 -18.53
C GLY A 108 -2.45 7.85 -19.51
N LYS A 109 -3.25 8.92 -19.39
CA LYS A 109 -4.37 9.26 -20.29
C LYS A 109 -5.26 8.07 -20.70
N GLY A 110 -5.78 7.38 -19.71
CA GLY A 110 -6.75 6.31 -19.87
C GLY A 110 -6.92 5.69 -18.50
N GLY A 111 -7.64 6.41 -17.64
CA GLY A 111 -7.74 6.08 -16.21
C GLY A 111 -8.15 4.63 -15.98
N PRO A 112 -7.89 4.11 -14.77
CA PRO A 112 -8.18 2.71 -14.46
C PRO A 112 -9.63 2.37 -14.84
N THR A 113 -9.83 1.20 -15.42
CA THR A 113 -11.17 0.66 -15.69
C THR A 113 -11.90 0.52 -14.35
N ARG A 114 -12.71 1.53 -14.02
CA ARG A 114 -13.69 1.46 -12.92
C ARG A 114 -14.55 0.23 -13.19
N HIS A 115 -14.33 -0.86 -12.46
CA HIS A 115 -15.18 -2.05 -12.55
C HIS A 115 -16.64 -1.78 -12.14
N ARG A 116 -16.90 -0.61 -11.59
CA ARG A 116 -18.19 0.08 -11.45
C ARG A 116 -17.84 1.48 -10.96
N HIS A 117 -18.70 2.47 -11.17
CA HIS A 117 -18.46 3.83 -10.66
C HIS A 117 -18.30 3.93 -9.12
N THR A 118 -18.44 2.83 -8.37
CA THR A 118 -18.55 2.76 -6.91
C THR A 118 -17.55 1.81 -6.22
N GLY A 119 -16.65 1.14 -6.94
CA GLY A 119 -15.73 0.14 -6.37
C GLY A 119 -14.32 0.66 -6.10
N PRO A 120 -13.52 -0.01 -5.24
CA PRO A 120 -12.12 0.32 -5.03
C PRO A 120 -11.31 0.16 -6.32
N LEU A 121 -10.30 1.00 -6.50
CA LEU A 121 -9.27 0.75 -7.50
C LEU A 121 -8.46 -0.48 -7.09
N VAL A 122 -8.25 -1.44 -7.98
CA VAL A 122 -7.40 -2.60 -7.72
C VAL A 122 -6.14 -2.50 -8.59
N VAL A 123 -4.97 -2.60 -7.97
CA VAL A 123 -3.68 -2.56 -8.64
C VAL A 123 -2.92 -3.85 -8.32
N GLY A 124 -2.54 -4.60 -9.36
CA GLY A 124 -1.95 -5.94 -9.21
C GLY A 124 -3.00 -7.06 -9.23
N LYS A 125 -2.58 -8.29 -8.88
CA LYS A 125 -3.42 -9.49 -8.87
C LYS A 125 -3.22 -10.26 -7.56
N PRO A 126 -4.25 -10.91 -6.98
CA PRO A 126 -4.09 -11.76 -5.80
C PRO A 126 -3.26 -13.02 -6.10
N VAL A 127 -2.50 -13.49 -5.12
CA VAL A 127 -1.83 -14.81 -5.19
C VAL A 127 -2.88 -15.90 -5.40
N GLY A 128 -2.72 -16.70 -6.46
CA GLY A 128 -3.65 -17.78 -6.83
C GLY A 128 -4.71 -17.43 -7.88
N SER A 129 -4.75 -16.20 -8.39
CA SER A 129 -5.56 -15.88 -9.58
C SER A 129 -4.90 -16.46 -10.83
N VAL A 130 -5.25 -17.70 -11.16
CA VAL A 130 -4.94 -18.33 -12.45
C VAL A 130 -5.59 -17.47 -13.55
N SER A 131 -4.81 -17.09 -14.56
CA SER A 131 -5.37 -16.58 -15.80
C SER A 131 -5.86 -17.76 -16.62
N ASP A 132 -7.18 -17.84 -16.81
CA ASP A 132 -7.79 -18.63 -17.91
C ASP A 132 -7.36 -18.08 -19.28
#